data_AF-A0A149QFU3-F1
#
_entry.id   AF-A0A149QFU3-F1
#
_cell.length_a   1.000
_cell.length_b   1.000
_cell.length_c   1.000
_cell.angle_alpha   90.00
_cell.angle_beta   90.00
_cell.angle_gamma   90.00
#
_symmetry.space_group_name_H-M   'P 1'
#
loop_
_entity.id
_entity.type
_entity.pdbx_description
1 polymer ?
#
loop_
_entity_poly.entity_id
_entity_poly.type
_entity_poly.pdbx_seq_one_letter_code
_entity_poly.pdbx_strand_id
1 'polypeptide(L)'
;MPYSKESLPKRERLDLLFSALEAAEAAADLQEGWSLVDRELRLIEDQYTSLPYDRPSNYGLAQRMYIPPLTLQDAWSQSDGWNSVDLFAHQLRISETGGIEIIDKKTGKAIFSKH
;
A
#
# COMPACT_ATOMS: atom_id res chain seq x y z
N MET A 1 10.20 17.03 23.75
CA MET A 1 10.56 17.64 22.44
C MET A 1 9.49 17.19 21.46
N PRO A 2 8.66 18.08 20.87
CA PRO A 2 7.75 17.65 19.83
C PRO A 2 8.62 17.37 18.59
N TYR A 3 8.70 16.11 18.20
CA TYR A 3 9.36 15.73 16.96
C TYR A 3 8.60 16.40 15.81
N SER A 4 9.23 17.37 15.15
CA SER A 4 8.81 17.77 13.80
C SER A 4 8.99 16.54 12.91
N LYS A 5 7.95 15.71 12.78
CA LYS A 5 7.92 14.67 11.75
C LYS A 5 7.99 15.40 10.42
N GLU A 6 9.09 15.21 9.70
CA GLU A 6 9.22 15.67 8.32
C GLU A 6 8.04 15.10 7.53
N SER A 7 7.19 15.99 7.00
CA SER A 7 6.04 15.58 6.21
C SER A 7 6.48 15.39 4.78
N LEU A 8 6.38 14.16 4.27
CA LEU A 8 6.75 13.85 2.90
C LEU A 8 5.54 13.84 1.95
N PRO A 9 5.70 14.30 0.71
CA PRO A 9 4.70 14.11 -0.34
C PRO A 9 4.31 12.64 -0.52
N LYS A 10 3.07 12.37 -0.96
CA LYS A 10 2.59 10.99 -1.22
C LYS A 10 3.49 10.21 -2.17
N ARG A 11 4.08 10.89 -3.16
CA ARG A 11 4.98 10.28 -4.13
C ARG A 11 6.23 9.72 -3.47
N GLU A 12 6.91 10.52 -2.66
CA GLU A 12 8.13 10.09 -1.96
C GLU A 12 7.83 8.94 -0.98
N ARG A 13 6.66 8.97 -0.34
CA ARG A 13 6.22 7.87 0.54
C ARG A 13 5.90 6.58 -0.22
N LEU A 14 5.47 6.66 -1.47
CA LEU A 14 5.35 5.48 -2.34
C LEU A 14 6.72 4.92 -2.72
N ASP A 15 7.70 5.78 -3.01
CA ASP A 15 9.06 5.33 -3.33
C ASP A 15 9.68 4.59 -2.12
N LEU A 16 9.40 5.06 -0.89
CA LEU A 16 9.76 4.36 0.34
C LEU A 16 9.04 3.02 0.49
N LEU A 17 7.76 2.94 0.11
CA LEU A 17 7.01 1.69 0.13
C LEU A 17 7.63 0.68 -0.84
N PHE A 18 8.00 1.11 -2.04
CA PHE A 18 8.63 0.22 -3.03
C PHE A 18 9.96 -0.32 -2.49
N SER A 19 10.78 0.55 -1.91
CA SER A 19 12.05 0.17 -1.31
C SER A 19 11.86 -0.83 -0.15
N ALA A 20 10.84 -0.62 0.69
CA ALA A 20 10.51 -1.53 1.79
C ALA A 20 10.00 -2.90 1.29
N LEU A 21 9.14 -2.91 0.28
CA LEU A 21 8.63 -4.15 -0.32
C LEU A 21 9.71 -4.92 -1.07
N GLU A 22 10.67 -4.24 -1.71
CA GLU A 22 11.83 -4.87 -2.35
C GLU A 22 12.73 -5.55 -1.31
N ALA A 23 12.98 -4.90 -0.17
CA ALA A 23 13.82 -5.43 0.91
C ALA A 23 13.16 -6.52 1.76
N ALA A 24 11.83 -6.59 1.78
CA ALA A 24 11.10 -7.62 2.53
C ALA A 24 11.33 -9.03 1.96
N GLU A 25 10.92 -10.06 2.69
CA GLU A 25 10.81 -11.41 2.13
C GLU A 25 9.62 -11.49 1.15
N ALA A 26 9.63 -12.49 0.27
CA ALA A 26 8.48 -12.76 -0.59
C ALA A 26 7.34 -13.33 0.26
N ALA A 27 6.11 -12.93 -0.03
CA ALA A 27 4.94 -13.46 0.66
C ALA A 27 4.55 -14.82 0.06
N ALA A 28 4.09 -15.75 0.90
CA ALA A 28 3.69 -17.09 0.44
C ALA A 28 2.26 -17.12 -0.13
N ASP A 29 1.41 -16.18 0.28
CA ASP A 29 0.01 -16.12 -0.11
C ASP A 29 -0.57 -14.68 -0.08
N LEU A 30 -1.83 -14.55 -0.48
CA LEU A 30 -2.57 -13.29 -0.45
C LEU A 30 -2.59 -12.64 0.94
N GLN A 31 -2.81 -13.40 2.01
CA GLN A 31 -2.96 -12.86 3.34
C GLN A 31 -1.64 -12.28 3.83
N GLU A 32 -0.53 -12.97 3.59
CA GLU A 32 0.81 -12.49 3.88
C GLU A 32 1.17 -11.28 3.03
N GLY A 33 0.89 -11.31 1.72
CA GLY A 33 1.16 -10.19 0.82
C GLY A 33 0.38 -8.94 1.23
N TRP A 34 -0.89 -9.09 1.57
CA TRP A 34 -1.73 -8.01 2.05
C TRP A 34 -1.23 -7.44 3.38
N SER A 35 -0.87 -8.32 4.32
CA SER A 35 -0.37 -7.93 5.63
C SER A 35 0.99 -7.23 5.54
N LEU A 36 1.84 -7.67 4.62
CA LEU A 36 3.13 -7.04 4.34
C LEU A 36 2.92 -5.61 3.84
N VAL A 37 2.12 -5.42 2.78
CA VAL A 37 1.88 -4.08 2.23
C VAL A 37 1.21 -3.18 3.27
N ASP A 38 0.24 -3.71 4.04
CA ASP A 38 -0.43 -2.96 5.10
C ASP A 38 0.55 -2.45 6.15
N ARG A 39 1.43 -3.34 6.61
CA ARG A 39 2.42 -3.05 7.65
C ARG A 39 3.41 -1.99 7.18
N GLU A 40 4.03 -2.17 6.02
CA GLU A 40 5.03 -1.22 5.51
C GLU A 40 4.41 0.14 5.23
N LEU A 41 3.22 0.15 4.60
CA LEU A 41 2.49 1.39 4.36
C LEU A 41 2.17 2.11 5.67
N ARG A 42 1.69 1.39 6.69
CA ARG A 42 1.43 1.96 8.01
C ARG A 42 2.69 2.55 8.65
N LEU A 43 3.83 1.87 8.62
CA LEU A 43 5.08 2.36 9.19
C LEU A 43 5.53 3.67 8.53
N ILE A 44 5.53 3.71 7.19
CA ILE A 44 5.91 4.89 6.41
C ILE A 44 4.93 6.03 6.68
N GLU A 45 3.64 5.75 6.60
CA GLU A 45 2.61 6.73 6.87
C GLU A 45 2.75 7.27 8.30
N ASP A 46 3.00 6.43 9.31
CA ASP A 46 3.12 6.86 10.71
C ASP A 46 4.38 7.69 10.93
N GLN A 47 5.45 7.43 10.19
CA GLN A 47 6.69 8.19 10.27
C GLN A 47 6.58 9.56 9.63
N TYR A 48 5.94 9.65 8.46
CA TYR A 48 5.98 10.83 7.60
C TYR A 48 4.65 11.60 7.52
N THR A 49 3.72 11.29 8.42
CA THR A 49 2.52 12.11 8.63
C THR A 49 2.29 12.34 10.13
N SER A 50 1.65 13.45 10.44
CA SER A 50 1.25 13.81 11.81
C SER A 50 -0.10 13.20 12.22
N LEU A 51 -0.80 12.55 11.29
CA LEU A 51 -2.11 11.96 11.53
C LEU A 51 -1.96 10.52 12.04
N PRO A 52 -2.72 10.11 13.07
CA PRO A 52 -2.70 8.73 13.56
C PRO A 52 -3.28 7.74 12.52
N TYR A 53 -2.75 6.51 12.50
CA TYR A 53 -3.26 5.43 11.61
C TYR A 53 -4.54 4.85 12.16
N ASP A 54 -5.60 5.65 12.05
CA ASP A 54 -6.95 5.28 12.49
C ASP A 54 -7.81 4.86 11.29
N ARG A 55 -8.34 3.64 11.37
CA ARG A 55 -9.35 3.08 10.46
C ARG A 55 -10.64 2.89 11.28
N PRO A 56 -11.84 3.26 10.79
CA PRO A 56 -12.18 3.76 9.45
C PRO A 56 -12.24 5.30 9.33
N SER A 57 -12.11 6.03 10.44
CA SER A 57 -12.39 7.48 10.53
C SER A 57 -11.58 8.33 9.54
N ASN A 58 -10.37 7.88 9.19
CA ASN A 58 -9.47 8.60 8.29
C ASN A 58 -9.27 7.94 6.93
N TYR A 59 -10.02 6.87 6.63
CA TYR A 59 -9.95 6.17 5.34
C TYR A 59 -10.37 7.13 4.21
N GLY A 60 -9.49 7.34 3.23
CA GLY A 60 -9.73 8.28 2.14
C GLY A 60 -9.51 9.76 2.47
N LEU A 61 -9.10 10.12 3.71
CA LEU A 61 -8.67 11.48 3.98
C LEU A 61 -7.40 11.80 3.19
N ALA A 62 -7.42 12.93 2.49
CA ALA A 62 -6.51 13.26 1.40
C ALA A 62 -5.00 13.25 1.76
N GLN A 63 -4.63 13.18 3.03
CA GLN A 63 -3.24 13.24 3.45
C GLN A 63 -2.54 11.88 3.57
N ARG A 64 -3.27 10.78 3.77
CA ARG A 64 -2.67 9.45 3.96
C ARG A 64 -3.06 8.45 2.89
N MET A 65 -2.22 7.43 2.71
CA MET A 65 -2.52 6.27 1.88
C MET A 65 -2.90 5.08 2.76
N TYR A 66 -3.89 4.33 2.32
CA TYR A 66 -4.39 3.16 3.01
C TYR A 66 -4.74 2.09 1.98
N ILE A 67 -4.58 0.82 2.36
CA ILE A 67 -5.30 -0.28 1.72
C ILE A 67 -6.51 -0.65 2.60
N PRO A 68 -7.65 -1.09 2.05
CA PRO A 68 -8.75 -1.57 2.86
C PRO A 68 -8.38 -2.88 3.55
N PRO A 69 -9.04 -3.21 4.67
CA PRO A 69 -9.03 -4.57 5.19
C PRO A 69 -9.44 -5.57 4.12
N LEU A 70 -8.76 -6.72 4.06
CA LEU A 70 -9.07 -7.79 3.12
C LEU A 70 -10.52 -8.29 3.27
N THR A 71 -11.09 -8.21 4.47
CA THR A 71 -12.47 -8.60 4.77
C THR A 71 -13.54 -7.70 4.16
N LEU A 72 -13.19 -6.49 3.71
CA LEU A 72 -14.12 -5.57 3.04
C LEU A 72 -14.12 -5.84 1.52
N GLN A 73 -14.85 -6.87 1.10
CA GLN A 73 -14.89 -7.31 -0.31
C GLN A 73 -15.31 -6.21 -1.29
N ASP A 74 -16.17 -5.28 -0.87
CA ASP A 74 -16.60 -4.16 -1.72
C ASP A 74 -15.52 -3.07 -1.93
N ALA A 75 -14.38 -3.16 -1.23
CA ALA A 75 -13.34 -2.13 -1.24
C ALA A 75 -12.16 -2.45 -2.17
N TRP A 76 -12.13 -3.63 -2.77
CA TRP A 76 -11.11 -4.07 -3.72
C TRP A 76 -11.76 -4.92 -4.83
N SER A 77 -11.06 -5.10 -5.95
CA SER A 77 -11.56 -5.90 -7.07
C SER A 77 -10.72 -7.15 -7.29
N GLN A 78 -11.34 -8.27 -7.64
CA GLN A 78 -10.66 -9.50 -8.01
C GLN A 78 -10.71 -9.70 -9.53
N SER A 79 -9.57 -9.96 -10.16
CA SER A 79 -9.47 -10.34 -11.57
C SER A 79 -8.24 -11.22 -11.80
N ASP A 80 -8.40 -12.33 -12.53
CA ASP A 80 -7.29 -13.19 -12.96
C ASP A 80 -6.37 -13.67 -11.82
N GLY A 81 -6.94 -13.99 -10.65
CA GLY A 81 -6.17 -14.41 -9.46
C GLY A 81 -5.43 -13.27 -8.75
N TRP A 82 -5.71 -12.01 -9.11
CA TRP A 82 -5.19 -10.81 -8.47
C TRP A 82 -6.29 -10.03 -7.75
N ASN A 83 -5.97 -9.53 -6.56
CA ASN A 83 -6.80 -8.64 -5.78
C ASN A 83 -6.22 -7.23 -5.88
N SER A 84 -7.02 -6.28 -6.35
CA SER A 84 -6.58 -4.97 -6.77
C SER A 84 -7.21 -3.88 -5.92
N VAL A 85 -6.39 -2.93 -5.48
CA VAL A 85 -6.81 -1.76 -4.71
C VAL A 85 -6.17 -0.50 -5.26
N ASP A 86 -6.93 0.58 -5.23
CA ASP A 86 -6.46 1.91 -5.55
C ASP A 86 -5.52 2.48 -4.47
N LEU A 87 -4.29 2.77 -4.85
CA LEU A 87 -3.26 3.38 -4.01
C LEU A 87 -2.83 4.74 -4.59
N PHE A 88 -3.57 5.80 -4.24
CA PHE A 88 -3.35 7.16 -4.76
C PHE A 88 -3.36 7.20 -6.30
N ALA A 89 -2.21 7.46 -6.94
CA ALA A 89 -2.04 7.50 -8.39
C ALA A 89 -1.72 6.12 -9.02
N HIS A 90 -1.66 5.08 -8.20
CA HIS A 90 -1.29 3.73 -8.60
C HIS A 90 -2.40 2.74 -8.25
N GLN A 91 -2.32 1.57 -8.86
CA GLN A 91 -3.11 0.40 -8.50
C GLN A 91 -2.14 -0.63 -7.90
N LEU A 92 -2.40 -1.02 -6.67
CA LEU A 92 -1.73 -2.15 -6.02
C LEU A 92 -2.50 -3.42 -6.39
N ARG A 93 -1.80 -4.47 -6.76
CA ARG A 93 -2.36 -5.80 -7.00
C ARG A 93 -1.60 -6.82 -6.17
N ILE A 94 -2.32 -7.73 -5.55
CA ILE A 94 -1.75 -8.84 -4.77
C ILE A 94 -2.36 -10.14 -5.25
N SER A 95 -1.53 -11.09 -5.68
CA SER A 95 -2.00 -12.38 -6.20
C SER A 95 -2.37 -13.33 -5.06
N GLU A 96 -3.13 -14.38 -5.40
CA GLU A 96 -3.43 -15.46 -4.45
C GLU A 96 -2.18 -16.16 -3.90
N THR A 97 -1.07 -16.12 -4.65
CA THR A 97 0.23 -16.71 -4.30
C THR A 97 1.20 -15.72 -3.65
N GLY A 98 0.73 -14.54 -3.21
CA GLY A 98 1.56 -13.55 -2.52
C GLY A 98 2.41 -12.65 -3.43
N GLY A 99 2.24 -12.74 -4.76
CA GLY A 99 2.86 -11.80 -5.69
C GLY A 99 2.31 -10.39 -5.48
N ILE A 100 3.15 -9.37 -5.60
CA ILE A 100 2.77 -7.96 -5.41
C ILE A 100 3.17 -7.17 -6.65
N GLU A 101 2.21 -6.45 -7.23
CA GLU A 101 2.44 -5.52 -8.33
C GLU A 101 1.92 -4.12 -8.00
N ILE A 102 2.62 -3.10 -8.48
CA ILE A 102 2.13 -1.72 -8.42
C ILE A 102 2.16 -1.15 -9.83
N ILE A 103 1.00 -0.71 -10.29
CA ILE A 103 0.78 -0.23 -11.65
C ILE A 103 0.51 1.27 -11.61
N ASP A 104 1.22 2.03 -12.44
CA ASP A 104 0.91 3.44 -12.67
C ASP A 104 -0.40 3.54 -13.47
N LYS A 105 -1.45 4.14 -12.88
CA LYS A 105 -2.78 4.22 -13.51
C LYS A 105 -2.82 5.07 -14.77
N LYS A 106 -1.89 6.01 -14.92
CA LYS A 106 -1.83 6.90 -16.10
C LYS A 106 -1.22 6.17 -17.28
N THR A 107 -0.21 5.33 -17.05
CA THR A 107 0.52 4.63 -18.12
C THR A 107 0.10 3.18 -18.31
N GLY A 108 -0.56 2.57 -17.32
CA GLY A 108 -0.93 1.16 -17.29
C GLY A 108 0.26 0.21 -17.12
N LYS A 109 1.45 0.72 -16.80
CA LYS A 109 2.67 -0.09 -16.66
C LYS A 109 2.92 -0.47 -15.20
N ALA A 110 3.31 -1.72 -14.98
CA ALA A 110 3.87 -2.14 -13.69
C ALA A 110 5.19 -1.40 -13.45
N ILE A 111 5.25 -0.64 -12.36
CA ILE A 111 6.45 0.07 -11.90
C ILE A 111 7.17 -0.68 -10.78
N PHE A 112 6.48 -1.65 -10.17
CA PHE A 112 7.02 -2.59 -9.20
C PHE A 112 6.35 -3.94 -9.41
N SER A 113 7.13 -5.02 -9.30
CA SER A 113 6.66 -6.39 -9.36
C SER A 113 7.57 -7.27 -8.51
N LYS A 114 6.96 -8.12 -7.68
CA LYS A 114 7.64 -9.08 -6.82
C LYS A 114 6.82 -10.38 -6.75
N HIS A 115 7.52 -11.52 -6.79
CA HIS A 115 6.95 -12.86 -6.74
C HIS A 115 7.78 -13.74 -5.82
#